data_AF-A0AA42XXF6-F1
#
_entry.id   AF-A0AA42XXF6-F1
#
_cell.length_a   1.000
_cell.length_b   1.000
_cell.length_c   1.000
_cell.angle_alpha   90.00
_cell.angle_beta   90.00
_cell.angle_gamma   90.00
#
_symmetry.space_group_name_H-M   'P 1'
#
loop_
_entity.id
_entity.type
_entity.pdbx_description
1 polymer ?
#
loop_
_entity_poly.entity_id
_entity_poly.type
_entity_poly.pdbx_seq_one_letter_code
_entity_poly.pdbx_strand_id
1 'polypeptide(L)'
;MANPREQRFSTAIILATLALCAFFLAQGTTRVLAAELLDKEEAKDGPRVGARIATNPEFLRRRDPAVILKRNIFDSSRGDLTLEPVAEAIPGAPPAGEWDPSRPAPRCTGTLRLVGSVVSPNDPEWSFAAIAGNQGKTMLYRKGSNVDGSYVLSVRASSVVVQAAGAGACELSMFAEEEAVAKPLPATAERVSTILNDRNAGLSDEELDQGIEKISDTKFNIQRSVVDKVLANQGSIMKTARVIPHEEDGRVVGVKLYGIRRMSLLGKLGIRNGDMLRTINGFDMTSPDTALEAYSRLRTADALSLAVKRQNKEMTIEYNIQ
;
A
#
# COMPACT_ATOMS: atom_id res chain seq x y z
N MET A 1 -16.18 35.23 -79.26
CA MET A 1 -17.06 34.33 -78.50
C MET A 1 -16.17 33.27 -77.86
N ALA A 2 -16.01 33.28 -76.53
CA ALA A 2 -15.09 32.36 -75.83
C ALA A 2 -15.64 30.92 -75.85
N ASN A 3 -14.74 29.94 -75.97
CA ASN A 3 -15.08 28.52 -76.16
C ASN A 3 -15.78 27.97 -74.89
N PRO A 4 -16.90 27.23 -74.97
CA PRO A 4 -17.64 26.73 -73.80
C PRO A 4 -16.81 25.88 -72.82
N ARG A 5 -15.71 25.25 -73.29
CA ARG A 5 -14.76 24.58 -72.40
C ARG A 5 -13.91 25.56 -71.57
N GLU A 6 -13.46 26.65 -72.17
CA GLU A 6 -12.70 27.70 -71.48
C GLU A 6 -13.56 28.40 -70.43
N GLN A 7 -14.84 28.61 -70.71
CA GLN A 7 -15.79 29.15 -69.73
C GLN A 7 -15.95 28.24 -68.52
N ARG A 8 -16.06 26.91 -68.72
CA ARG A 8 -16.15 25.94 -67.63
C ARG A 8 -14.87 25.90 -66.77
N PHE A 9 -13.70 25.94 -67.40
CA PHE A 9 -12.42 26.00 -66.69
C PHE A 9 -12.27 27.30 -65.91
N SER A 10 -12.63 28.44 -66.49
CA SER A 10 -12.62 29.74 -65.81
C SER A 10 -13.57 29.73 -64.61
N THR A 11 -14.80 29.21 -64.74
CA THR A 11 -15.73 29.09 -63.61
C THR A 11 -15.22 28.15 -62.52
N ALA A 12 -14.55 27.04 -62.89
CA ALA A 12 -13.99 26.11 -61.92
C ALA A 12 -12.85 26.73 -61.12
N ILE A 13 -11.98 27.50 -61.77
CA ILE A 13 -10.89 28.24 -61.12
C ILE A 13 -11.48 29.29 -60.17
N ILE A 14 -12.48 30.05 -60.60
CA ILE A 14 -13.13 31.07 -59.77
C ILE A 14 -13.79 30.42 -58.54
N LEU A 15 -14.49 29.30 -58.69
CA LEU A 15 -15.10 28.60 -57.55
C LEU A 15 -14.06 28.03 -56.59
N ALA A 16 -12.95 27.48 -57.12
CA ALA A 16 -11.87 26.94 -56.31
C ALA A 16 -11.14 28.05 -55.50
N THR A 17 -10.86 29.19 -56.13
CA THR A 17 -10.25 30.33 -55.42
C THR A 17 -11.20 30.92 -54.38
N LEU A 18 -12.49 31.02 -54.68
CA LEU A 18 -13.50 31.50 -53.74
C LEU A 18 -13.64 30.56 -52.53
N ALA A 19 -13.64 29.25 -52.76
CA ALA A 19 -13.65 28.24 -51.69
C ALA A 19 -12.37 28.30 -50.82
N LEU A 20 -11.20 28.46 -51.44
CA LEU A 20 -9.93 28.58 -50.73
C LEU A 20 -9.90 29.86 -49.87
N CYS A 21 -10.33 31.00 -50.44
CA CYS A 21 -10.44 32.26 -49.71
C CYS A 21 -11.43 32.15 -48.55
N ALA A 22 -12.59 31.53 -48.74
CA ALA A 22 -13.56 31.31 -47.68
C ALA A 22 -13.00 30.43 -46.54
N PHE A 23 -12.25 29.37 -46.88
CA PHE A 23 -11.61 28.49 -45.90
C PHE A 23 -10.56 29.24 -45.05
N PHE A 24 -9.68 30.01 -45.69
CA PHE A 24 -8.66 30.78 -44.96
C PHE A 24 -9.27 31.93 -44.15
N LEU A 25 -10.31 32.59 -44.66
CA LEU A 25 -11.05 33.60 -43.89
C LEU A 25 -11.72 32.98 -42.66
N ALA A 26 -12.38 31.83 -42.80
CA ALA A 26 -12.99 31.12 -41.68
C ALA A 26 -11.94 30.67 -40.64
N GLN A 27 -10.80 30.14 -41.07
CA GLN A 27 -9.72 29.78 -40.15
C GLN A 27 -9.11 31.00 -39.45
N GLY A 28 -8.93 32.10 -40.18
CA GLY A 28 -8.41 33.37 -39.64
C GLY A 28 -9.36 33.98 -38.62
N THR A 29 -10.64 34.14 -38.97
CA THR A 29 -11.65 34.70 -38.06
C THR A 29 -11.85 33.82 -36.84
N THR A 30 -11.91 32.50 -36.99
CA THR A 30 -12.05 31.59 -35.84
C THR A 30 -10.87 31.69 -34.89
N ARG A 31 -9.63 31.88 -35.39
CA ARG A 31 -8.44 32.05 -34.53
C ARG A 31 -8.39 33.41 -33.83
N VAL A 32 -8.82 34.48 -34.50
CA VAL A 32 -8.90 35.82 -33.88
C VAL A 32 -10.02 35.86 -32.84
N LEU A 33 -11.20 35.30 -33.17
CA LEU A 33 -12.30 35.16 -32.22
C LEU A 33 -11.91 34.27 -31.04
N ALA A 34 -11.19 33.18 -31.31
CA ALA A 34 -10.65 32.30 -30.27
C ALA A 34 -9.65 33.04 -29.38
N ALA A 35 -8.73 33.84 -29.92
CA ALA A 35 -7.84 34.65 -29.10
C ALA A 35 -8.63 35.64 -28.24
N GLU A 36 -9.60 36.36 -28.80
CA GLU A 36 -10.33 37.39 -28.05
C GLU A 36 -11.34 36.83 -27.03
N LEU A 37 -11.94 35.66 -27.30
CA LEU A 37 -12.89 34.99 -26.40
C LEU A 37 -12.22 34.04 -25.40
N LEU A 38 -11.14 33.34 -25.78
CA LEU A 38 -10.42 32.39 -24.91
C LEU A 38 -9.24 33.03 -24.14
N ASP A 39 -8.67 34.17 -24.58
CA ASP A 39 -7.68 34.90 -23.74
C ASP A 39 -8.33 35.53 -22.50
N LYS A 40 -9.67 35.48 -22.38
CA LYS A 40 -10.36 35.84 -21.13
C LYS A 40 -10.52 34.67 -20.14
N GLU A 41 -10.00 33.49 -20.48
CA GLU A 41 -9.93 32.32 -19.59
C GLU A 41 -8.51 31.73 -19.45
N GLU A 42 -7.46 32.46 -19.79
CA GLU A 42 -6.16 32.23 -19.14
C GLU A 42 -6.13 32.91 -17.76
N ALA A 43 -7.00 32.42 -16.89
CA ALA A 43 -6.67 32.35 -15.48
C ALA A 43 -5.44 31.44 -15.36
N LYS A 44 -4.27 32.08 -15.25
CA LYS A 44 -2.97 31.49 -14.91
C LYS A 44 -3.08 30.27 -13.97
N ASP A 45 -2.90 29.09 -14.54
CA ASP A 45 -2.52 27.84 -13.84
C ASP A 45 -1.20 27.30 -14.40
N GLY A 46 -0.19 28.17 -14.42
CA GLY A 46 1.18 27.77 -14.07
C GLY A 46 1.34 27.84 -12.54
N PRO A 47 2.35 27.18 -11.93
CA PRO A 47 2.52 27.15 -10.48
C PRO A 47 2.63 28.57 -9.93
N ARG A 48 1.59 29.01 -9.22
CA ARG A 48 1.58 30.28 -8.51
C ARG A 48 2.60 30.21 -7.39
N VAL A 49 3.80 30.75 -7.65
CA VAL A 49 4.56 31.41 -6.59
C VAL A 49 3.62 32.48 -6.07
N GLY A 50 2.98 32.21 -4.93
CA GLY A 50 2.01 33.10 -4.32
C GLY A 50 2.66 34.48 -4.20
N ALA A 51 2.17 35.43 -5.00
CA ALA A 51 2.30 36.83 -4.68
C ALA A 51 1.87 36.95 -3.22
N ARG A 52 2.79 37.41 -2.37
CA ARG A 52 2.51 37.74 -0.99
C ARG A 52 1.26 38.61 -1.02
N ILE A 53 0.14 38.02 -0.60
CA ILE A 53 -0.96 38.78 -0.03
C ILE A 53 -0.25 39.75 0.90
N ALA A 54 -0.39 41.05 0.66
CA ALA A 54 -0.06 42.03 1.68
C ALA A 54 -0.82 41.55 2.91
N THR A 55 -0.11 40.89 3.81
CA THR A 55 -0.64 40.42 5.06
C THR A 55 -1.13 41.69 5.70
N ASN A 56 -2.45 41.82 5.80
CA ASN A 56 -3.04 42.72 6.76
C ASN A 56 -2.26 42.45 8.07
N PRO A 57 -1.50 43.42 8.62
CA PRO A 57 -0.56 43.11 9.70
C PRO A 57 -1.27 42.70 11.00
N GLU A 58 -2.60 42.67 11.03
CA GLU A 58 -3.41 42.41 12.23
C GLU A 58 -4.22 41.12 12.19
N PHE A 59 -3.80 40.09 11.45
CA PHE A 59 -4.27 38.72 11.72
C PHE A 59 -3.12 37.77 12.06
N LEU A 60 -2.21 38.23 12.92
CA LEU A 60 -1.68 37.35 13.96
C LEU A 60 -2.84 37.03 14.91
N ARG A 61 -3.78 36.16 14.50
CA ARG A 61 -4.59 35.44 15.48
C ARG A 61 -3.59 34.63 16.30
N ARG A 62 -3.13 35.20 17.42
CA ARG A 62 -2.64 34.42 18.56
C ARG A 62 -3.74 33.41 18.82
N ARG A 63 -3.54 32.19 18.34
CA ARG A 63 -4.38 31.06 18.69
C ARG A 63 -4.05 30.80 20.14
N ASP A 64 -4.78 31.45 21.03
CA ASP A 64 -4.66 31.21 22.45
C ASP A 64 -5.19 29.79 22.72
N PRO A 65 -4.33 28.81 23.03
CA PRO A 65 -4.76 27.44 23.27
C PRO A 65 -5.70 27.37 24.50
N ALA A 66 -5.66 28.38 25.38
CA ALA A 66 -6.57 28.45 26.53
C ALA A 66 -8.04 28.56 26.09
N VAL A 67 -8.34 29.08 24.89
CA VAL A 67 -9.73 29.12 24.38
C VAL A 67 -10.27 27.72 24.07
N ILE A 68 -9.39 26.80 23.63
CA ILE A 68 -9.75 25.41 23.36
C ILE A 68 -10.01 24.68 24.68
N LEU A 69 -9.17 24.92 25.69
CA LEU A 69 -9.32 24.34 27.04
C LEU A 69 -10.54 24.90 27.77
N LYS A 70 -10.81 26.20 27.63
CA LYS A 70 -11.97 26.88 28.23
C LYS A 70 -13.31 26.45 27.63
N ARG A 71 -13.33 26.23 26.32
CA ARG A 71 -14.54 25.78 25.61
C ARG A 71 -14.73 24.27 25.65
N ASN A 72 -13.67 23.52 25.96
CA ASN A 72 -13.63 22.07 26.04
C ASN A 72 -14.52 21.39 24.97
N ILE A 73 -14.26 21.72 23.70
CA ILE A 73 -15.13 21.33 22.58
C ILE A 73 -15.23 19.81 22.40
N PHE A 74 -14.29 19.05 22.97
CA PHE A 74 -14.22 17.60 22.90
C PHE A 74 -14.91 16.88 24.07
N ASP A 75 -15.22 17.59 25.16
CA ASP A 75 -16.01 17.12 26.30
C ASP A 75 -16.79 18.29 26.93
N SER A 76 -17.84 18.74 26.23
CA SER A 76 -18.64 19.90 26.66
C SER A 76 -19.37 19.71 27.99
N SER A 77 -19.46 18.45 28.48
CA SER A 77 -20.09 18.11 29.74
C SER A 77 -19.22 18.46 30.96
N ARG A 78 -17.88 18.43 30.79
CA ARG A 78 -16.91 18.64 31.86
C ARG A 78 -16.57 20.11 32.11
N GLY A 79 -16.76 20.99 31.13
CA GLY A 79 -16.58 22.44 31.28
C GLY A 79 -15.12 22.92 31.15
N ASP A 80 -14.82 24.12 31.68
CA ASP A 80 -13.56 24.85 31.53
C ASP A 80 -12.39 24.14 32.25
N LEU A 81 -11.38 23.72 31.48
CA LEU A 81 -10.22 22.98 31.98
C LEU A 81 -9.05 23.88 32.41
N THR A 82 -9.19 25.21 32.34
CA THR A 82 -8.10 26.14 32.74
C THR A 82 -7.98 26.31 34.25
N LEU A 83 -8.99 25.86 35.01
CA LEU A 83 -9.06 25.97 36.45
C LEU A 83 -8.65 24.68 37.18
N GLU A 84 -8.43 23.59 36.45
CA GLU A 84 -7.86 22.38 37.04
C GLU A 84 -6.36 22.62 37.25
N PRO A 85 -5.86 22.55 38.50
CA PRO A 85 -4.42 22.52 38.70
C PRO A 85 -3.91 21.27 37.97
N VAL A 86 -3.03 21.48 36.98
CA VAL A 86 -2.16 20.41 36.47
C VAL A 86 -1.59 19.76 37.71
N ALA A 87 -1.93 18.48 37.95
CA ALA A 87 -1.52 17.79 39.16
C ALA A 87 -0.03 18.03 39.38
N GLU A 88 0.29 18.86 40.37
CA GLU A 88 1.67 19.19 40.69
C GLU A 88 2.38 17.87 40.96
N ALA A 89 3.55 17.73 40.36
CA ALA A 89 4.44 16.62 40.62
C ALA A 89 4.51 16.39 42.14
N ILE A 90 4.28 15.15 42.56
CA ILE A 90 4.23 14.73 43.95
C ILE A 90 5.46 15.31 44.69
N PRO A 91 5.30 16.16 45.71
CA PRO A 91 6.44 16.68 46.47
C PRO A 91 7.06 15.53 47.25
N GLY A 92 8.33 15.24 47.00
CA GLY A 92 9.07 14.18 47.70
C GLY A 92 9.71 13.12 46.82
N ALA A 93 9.68 13.27 45.49
CA ALA A 93 10.59 12.52 44.64
C ALA A 93 12.04 12.86 45.05
N PRO A 94 12.87 11.89 45.48
CA PRO A 94 14.28 12.16 45.74
C PRO A 94 14.93 12.71 44.47
N PRO A 95 15.95 13.60 44.57
CA PRO A 95 16.59 14.15 43.39
C PRO A 95 17.05 12.99 42.51
N ALA A 96 16.39 12.84 41.36
CA ALA A 96 16.79 11.91 40.32
C ALA A 96 18.26 12.21 40.06
N GLY A 97 19.15 11.26 40.38
CA GLY A 97 20.59 11.46 40.26
C GLY A 97 20.87 12.05 38.89
N GLU A 98 21.54 13.20 38.88
CA GLU A 98 21.59 14.12 37.73
C GLU A 98 22.23 13.40 36.54
N TRP A 99 21.37 12.89 35.65
CA TRP A 99 21.80 12.29 34.42
C TRP A 99 22.09 13.40 33.42
N ASP A 100 23.36 13.51 33.02
CA ASP A 100 23.83 14.43 32.00
C ASP A 100 23.14 14.12 30.65
N PRO A 101 22.21 14.98 30.17
CA PRO A 101 21.45 14.73 28.96
C PRO A 101 22.30 14.78 27.68
N SER A 102 23.56 15.22 27.79
CA SER A 102 24.54 15.22 26.70
C SER A 102 25.23 13.88 26.48
N ARG A 103 25.15 12.96 27.46
CA ARG A 103 25.72 11.60 27.34
C ARG A 103 24.65 10.59 26.96
N PRO A 104 24.90 9.68 26.00
CA PRO A 104 23.98 8.58 25.72
C PRO A 104 23.85 7.69 26.96
N ALA A 105 22.62 7.44 27.40
CA ALA A 105 22.37 6.52 28.51
C ALA A 105 22.64 5.08 28.06
N PRO A 106 23.16 4.20 28.93
CA PRO A 106 23.31 2.78 28.61
C PRO A 106 21.94 2.14 28.33
N ARG A 107 21.89 1.04 27.56
CA ARG A 107 20.62 0.34 27.27
C ARG A 107 20.01 -0.24 28.55
N CYS A 108 18.69 -0.16 28.68
CA CYS A 108 18.00 -0.84 29.77
C CYS A 108 18.04 -2.36 29.57
N THR A 109 18.34 -3.12 30.62
CA THR A 109 18.36 -4.60 30.65
C THR A 109 17.07 -5.21 31.21
N GLY A 110 16.04 -4.38 31.44
CA GLY A 110 14.78 -4.79 32.04
C GLY A 110 13.73 -5.27 31.04
N THR A 111 12.58 -5.69 31.56
CA THR A 111 11.41 -6.19 30.80
C THR A 111 10.51 -5.08 30.25
N LEU A 112 10.82 -3.81 30.54
CA LEU A 112 10.10 -2.68 29.97
C LEU A 112 10.36 -2.60 28.46
N ARG A 113 9.28 -2.45 27.69
CA ARG A 113 9.37 -2.35 26.23
C ARG A 113 8.73 -1.08 25.71
N LEU A 114 9.47 -0.29 24.96
CA LEU A 114 8.95 0.88 24.27
C LEU A 114 8.18 0.44 23.02
N VAL A 115 6.89 0.75 22.97
CA VAL A 115 5.99 0.38 21.85
C VAL A 115 5.90 1.52 20.83
N GLY A 116 5.93 2.76 21.29
CA GLY A 116 5.90 3.95 20.43
C GLY A 116 6.22 5.22 21.20
N SER A 117 6.68 6.26 20.51
CA SER A 117 6.86 7.58 21.08
C SER A 117 6.39 8.67 20.12
N VAL A 118 5.88 9.75 20.69
CA VAL A 118 5.49 10.97 19.98
C VAL A 118 6.20 12.12 20.67
N VAL A 119 7.05 12.81 19.92
CA VAL A 119 7.83 13.96 20.41
C VAL A 119 7.26 15.24 19.82
N SER A 120 7.00 16.22 20.68
CA SER A 120 6.76 17.60 20.25
C SER A 120 8.07 18.38 20.35
N PRO A 121 8.67 18.83 19.23
CA PRO A 121 9.95 19.53 19.24
C PRO A 121 9.92 20.86 20.01
N ASN A 122 8.76 21.54 20.01
CA ASN A 122 8.61 22.86 20.62
C ASN A 122 8.17 22.77 22.09
N ASP A 123 7.50 21.69 22.49
CA ASP A 123 6.97 21.50 23.85
C ASP A 123 7.34 20.09 24.37
N PRO A 124 8.55 19.89 24.91
CA PRO A 124 9.00 18.57 25.37
C PRO A 124 8.06 17.93 26.41
N GLU A 125 7.41 18.74 27.24
CA GLU A 125 6.43 18.30 28.25
C GLU A 125 5.16 17.67 27.63
N TRP A 126 4.84 18.00 26.37
CA TRP A 126 3.72 17.40 25.64
C TRP A 126 4.08 16.06 24.99
N SER A 127 5.36 15.68 25.00
CA SER A 127 5.82 14.41 24.45
C SER A 127 5.37 13.24 25.31
N PHE A 128 4.97 12.14 24.67
CA PHE A 128 4.50 10.94 25.36
C PHE A 128 5.01 9.67 24.68
N ALA A 129 5.12 8.61 25.48
CA ALA A 129 5.58 7.30 25.06
C ALA A 129 4.59 6.21 25.46
N ALA A 130 4.30 5.31 24.55
CA ALA A 130 3.59 4.06 24.82
C ALA A 130 4.60 3.02 25.32
N ILE A 131 4.56 2.67 26.60
CA ILE A 131 5.48 1.71 27.21
C ILE A 131 4.67 0.51 27.71
N ALA A 132 5.11 -0.70 27.37
CA ALA A 132 4.61 -1.94 27.92
C ALA A 132 5.41 -2.29 29.18
N GLY A 133 4.71 -2.34 30.32
CA GLY A 133 5.28 -2.77 31.59
C GLY A 133 5.41 -4.29 31.69
N ASN A 134 5.84 -4.77 32.86
CA ASN A 134 6.06 -6.19 33.17
C ASN A 134 4.78 -7.03 33.06
N GLN A 135 3.61 -6.39 33.23
CA GLN A 135 2.30 -7.01 33.08
C GLN A 135 1.84 -7.13 31.61
N GLY A 136 2.68 -6.70 30.64
CA GLY A 136 2.38 -6.74 29.20
C GLY A 136 1.37 -5.69 28.73
N LYS A 137 0.67 -5.01 29.65
CA LYS A 137 -0.24 -3.91 29.33
C LYS A 137 0.55 -2.67 28.89
N THR A 138 0.21 -2.16 27.71
CA THR A 138 0.79 -0.93 27.15
C THR A 138 -0.02 0.28 27.60
N MET A 139 0.65 1.28 28.16
CA MET A 139 0.04 2.54 28.63
C MET A 139 0.86 3.73 28.14
N LEU A 140 0.27 4.93 28.16
CA LEU A 140 0.92 6.17 27.76
C LEU A 140 1.56 6.86 28.97
N TYR A 141 2.82 7.24 28.83
CA TYR A 141 3.62 7.87 29.88
C TYR A 141 4.30 9.13 29.34
N ARG A 142 4.46 10.13 30.22
CA ARG A 142 5.15 11.40 29.93
C ARG A 142 6.39 11.52 30.81
N LYS A 143 7.20 12.54 30.56
CA LYS A 143 8.27 12.94 31.48
C LYS A 143 7.75 13.04 32.92
N GLY A 144 8.50 12.50 33.87
CA GLY A 144 8.13 12.41 35.28
C GLY A 144 7.20 11.25 35.65
N SER A 145 6.59 10.56 34.69
CA SER A 145 5.72 9.41 34.97
C SER A 145 6.51 8.20 35.48
N ASN A 146 5.90 7.41 36.36
CA ASN A 146 6.48 6.15 36.87
C ASN A 146 5.93 4.95 36.09
N VAL A 147 6.81 4.05 35.66
CA VAL A 147 6.51 2.76 35.03
C VAL A 147 7.25 1.67 35.79
N ASP A 148 6.53 0.81 36.50
CA ASP A 148 7.06 -0.31 37.27
C ASP A 148 8.30 0.04 38.14
N GLY A 149 8.27 1.20 38.81
CA GLY A 149 9.37 1.65 39.67
C GLY A 149 10.48 2.44 38.95
N SER A 150 10.33 2.69 37.65
CA SER A 150 11.24 3.51 36.83
C SER A 150 10.58 4.82 36.39
N TYR A 151 11.27 5.95 36.56
CA TYR A 151 10.79 7.27 36.17
C TYR A 151 11.23 7.65 34.77
N VAL A 152 10.30 8.16 33.95
CA VAL A 152 10.60 8.64 32.60
C VAL A 152 11.30 10.01 32.69
N LEU A 153 12.55 10.09 32.24
CA LEU A 153 13.35 11.32 32.25
C LEU A 153 13.19 12.12 30.95
N SER A 154 13.19 11.46 29.80
CA SER A 154 12.99 12.11 28.50
C SER A 154 12.38 11.18 27.47
N VAL A 155 11.53 11.74 26.60
CA VAL A 155 10.92 11.05 25.46
C VAL A 155 11.57 11.57 24.18
N ARG A 156 12.21 10.68 23.43
CA ARG A 156 12.82 10.96 22.11
C ARG A 156 12.05 10.24 21.01
N ALA A 157 12.36 10.56 19.75
CA ALA A 157 11.62 10.07 18.60
C ALA A 157 11.69 8.53 18.42
N SER A 158 12.75 7.90 18.91
CA SER A 158 12.98 6.46 18.78
C SER A 158 13.42 5.79 20.09
N SER A 159 13.47 6.55 21.19
CA SER A 159 13.91 6.05 22.48
C SER A 159 13.31 6.83 23.64
N VAL A 160 13.33 6.23 24.82
CA VAL A 160 12.89 6.85 26.07
C VAL A 160 13.94 6.58 27.13
N VAL A 161 14.42 7.64 27.79
CA VAL A 161 15.35 7.50 28.91
C VAL A 161 14.54 7.35 30.19
N VAL A 162 14.79 6.28 30.93
CA VAL A 162 14.15 5.99 32.22
C VAL A 162 15.19 5.79 33.31
N GLN A 163 14.81 6.01 34.55
CA GLN A 163 15.68 5.79 35.71
C GLN A 163 14.93 5.03 36.80
N ALA A 164 15.43 3.85 37.15
CA ALA A 164 14.89 3.10 38.28
C ALA A 164 15.33 3.72 39.61
N ALA A 165 14.50 3.59 40.65
CA ALA A 165 14.82 4.07 41.99
C ALA A 165 16.12 3.42 42.51
N GLY A 166 17.17 4.23 42.72
CA GLY A 166 18.48 3.77 43.19
C GLY A 166 19.42 3.24 42.09
N ALA A 167 19.03 3.31 40.82
CA ALA A 167 19.88 2.94 39.68
C ALA A 167 20.21 4.16 38.78
N GLY A 168 21.22 3.99 37.93
CA GLY A 168 21.52 4.97 36.88
C GLY A 168 20.43 5.02 35.81
N ALA A 169 20.37 6.12 35.06
CA ALA A 169 19.48 6.24 33.91
C ALA A 169 19.87 5.24 32.80
N CYS A 170 18.87 4.70 32.11
CA CYS A 170 19.05 3.82 30.98
C CYS A 170 18.09 4.19 29.83
N GLU A 171 18.43 3.82 28.60
CA GLU A 171 17.66 4.09 27.39
C GLU A 171 16.88 2.84 26.95
N LEU A 172 15.56 3.00 26.82
CA LEU A 172 14.65 2.07 26.15
C LEU A 172 14.57 2.46 24.67
N SER A 173 15.08 1.62 23.76
CA SER A 173 14.95 1.84 22.33
C SER A 173 13.66 1.22 21.78
N MET A 174 12.98 1.90 20.84
CA MET A 174 11.84 1.33 20.09
C MET A 174 12.28 0.13 19.25
N PHE A 175 13.48 0.23 18.70
CA PHE A 175 14.13 -0.79 17.90
C PHE A 175 15.32 -1.33 18.70
N ALA A 176 15.04 -2.06 19.77
CA ALA A 176 16.04 -3.00 20.27
C ALA A 176 16.10 -4.11 19.22
N GLU A 177 17.13 -4.08 18.37
CA GLU A 177 17.73 -5.35 17.96
C GLU A 177 18.13 -6.00 19.27
N GLU A 178 17.30 -6.94 19.71
CA GLU A 178 17.65 -7.95 20.68
C GLU A 178 19.04 -8.41 20.25
N GLU A 179 20.07 -8.04 21.02
CA GLU A 179 21.37 -8.68 20.86
C GLU A 179 21.06 -10.14 21.10
N ALA A 180 20.89 -10.85 19.98
CA ALA A 180 20.67 -12.25 19.96
C ALA A 180 21.87 -12.82 20.72
N VAL A 181 21.65 -13.20 21.99
CA VAL A 181 22.41 -14.27 22.60
C VAL A 181 22.45 -15.32 21.51
N ALA A 182 23.63 -15.51 20.94
CA ALA A 182 23.81 -16.18 19.67
C ALA A 182 23.22 -17.58 19.78
N LYS A 183 21.94 -17.69 19.46
CA LYS A 183 21.28 -18.94 19.18
C LYS A 183 22.08 -19.44 17.99
N PRO A 184 22.69 -20.64 18.05
CA PRO A 184 23.43 -21.17 16.93
C PRO A 184 22.54 -21.01 15.71
N LEU A 185 23.03 -20.30 14.68
CA LEU A 185 22.23 -19.90 13.54
C LEU A 185 21.36 -21.09 13.10
N PRO A 186 20.02 -21.03 13.20
CA PRO A 186 19.22 -21.87 12.32
C PRO A 186 19.56 -21.36 10.92
N ALA A 187 20.05 -22.28 10.09
CA ALA A 187 20.49 -22.02 8.75
C ALA A 187 19.52 -21.09 7.99
N THR A 188 20.07 -20.24 7.15
CA THR A 188 19.43 -19.32 6.19
C THR A 188 18.32 -19.95 5.32
N ALA A 189 18.05 -21.24 5.44
CA ALA A 189 16.96 -21.97 4.80
C ALA A 189 15.55 -21.58 5.28
N GLU A 190 15.35 -21.18 6.55
CA GLU A 190 13.97 -21.06 7.11
C GLU A 190 13.23 -19.74 6.80
N ARG A 191 13.93 -18.62 6.55
CA ARG A 191 13.24 -17.38 6.11
C ARG A 191 12.84 -17.42 4.64
N VAL A 192 13.49 -18.27 3.84
CA VAL A 192 13.10 -18.52 2.46
C VAL A 192 11.87 -19.43 2.43
N SER A 193 11.81 -20.48 3.25
CA SER A 193 10.68 -21.42 3.27
C SER A 193 9.34 -20.74 3.62
N THR A 194 9.30 -19.80 4.55
CA THR A 194 8.05 -19.11 4.93
C THR A 194 7.46 -18.21 3.83
N ILE A 195 8.29 -17.53 3.03
CA ILE A 195 7.83 -16.72 1.88
C ILE A 195 7.54 -17.61 0.64
N LEU A 196 8.24 -18.73 0.50
CA LEU A 196 7.99 -19.70 -0.58
C LEU A 196 6.68 -20.48 -0.36
N ASN A 197 6.36 -20.86 0.89
CA ASN A 197 5.16 -21.62 1.23
C ASN A 197 3.86 -20.88 0.91
N ASP A 198 3.84 -19.54 1.06
CA ASP A 198 2.65 -18.73 0.77
C ASP A 198 2.28 -18.74 -0.73
N ARG A 199 3.26 -19.00 -1.62
CA ARG A 199 3.05 -19.08 -3.07
C ARG A 199 2.82 -20.50 -3.58
N ASN A 200 3.20 -21.50 -2.80
CA ASN A 200 2.95 -22.92 -3.05
C ASN A 200 1.64 -23.41 -2.43
N ALA A 201 0.77 -22.48 -2.03
CA ALA A 201 -0.49 -22.76 -1.36
C ALA A 201 -0.36 -23.61 -0.08
N GLY A 202 0.73 -23.42 0.67
CA GLY A 202 1.04 -24.18 1.88
C GLY A 202 1.67 -25.55 1.64
N LEU A 203 1.99 -25.90 0.39
CA LEU A 203 2.72 -27.12 0.04
C LEU A 203 4.23 -26.94 0.18
N SER A 204 4.92 -27.98 0.62
CA SER A 204 6.38 -28.06 0.52
C SER A 204 6.82 -28.31 -0.93
N ASP A 205 8.09 -28.01 -1.23
CA ASP A 205 8.63 -28.24 -2.57
C ASP A 205 8.65 -29.74 -2.91
N GLU A 206 8.90 -30.61 -1.93
CA GLU A 206 8.85 -32.08 -2.09
C GLU A 206 7.44 -32.58 -2.42
N GLU A 207 6.40 -32.04 -1.77
CA GLU A 207 5.01 -32.40 -2.04
C GLU A 207 4.59 -32.01 -3.46
N LEU A 208 5.07 -30.86 -3.94
CA LEU A 208 4.86 -30.41 -5.30
C LEU A 208 5.59 -31.28 -6.33
N ASP A 209 6.82 -31.69 -6.05
CA ASP A 209 7.62 -32.53 -6.96
C ASP A 209 7.12 -33.98 -7.03
N GLN A 210 6.62 -34.53 -5.93
CA GLN A 210 6.05 -35.88 -5.91
C GLN A 210 4.60 -35.91 -6.41
N GLY A 211 3.86 -34.83 -6.20
CA GLY A 211 2.43 -34.77 -6.47
C GLY A 211 2.05 -34.20 -7.83
N ILE A 212 2.99 -33.63 -8.60
CA ILE A 212 2.74 -33.13 -9.97
C ILE A 212 3.73 -33.78 -10.93
N GLU A 213 3.22 -34.68 -11.76
CA GLU A 213 4.01 -35.32 -12.82
C GLU A 213 3.69 -34.69 -14.17
N LYS A 214 4.72 -34.20 -14.86
CA LYS A 214 4.58 -33.63 -16.20
C LYS A 214 4.72 -34.72 -17.25
N ILE A 215 3.63 -35.04 -17.95
CA ILE A 215 3.62 -36.01 -19.07
C ILE A 215 4.07 -35.32 -20.37
N SER A 216 3.58 -34.11 -20.63
CA SER A 216 3.94 -33.29 -21.79
C SER A 216 3.87 -31.80 -21.45
N ASP A 217 4.17 -30.93 -22.42
CA ASP A 217 4.05 -29.47 -22.22
C ASP A 217 2.62 -29.00 -21.90
N THR A 218 1.61 -29.82 -22.21
CA THR A 218 0.19 -29.51 -22.02
C THR A 218 -0.57 -30.60 -21.27
N LYS A 219 0.10 -31.63 -20.74
CA LYS A 219 -0.53 -32.74 -20.01
C LYS A 219 0.20 -33.04 -18.72
N PHE A 220 -0.54 -33.13 -17.62
CA PHE A 220 -0.02 -33.34 -16.28
C PHE A 220 -0.87 -34.36 -15.52
N ASN A 221 -0.24 -35.20 -14.70
CA ASN A 221 -0.92 -35.94 -13.65
C ASN A 221 -0.72 -35.21 -12.32
N ILE A 222 -1.79 -35.08 -11.53
CA ILE A 222 -1.75 -34.45 -10.21
C ILE A 222 -2.34 -35.42 -9.20
N GLN A 223 -1.69 -35.61 -8.05
CA GLN A 223 -2.29 -36.34 -6.94
C GLN A 223 -3.46 -35.55 -6.33
N ARG A 224 -4.56 -36.24 -6.02
CA ARG A 224 -5.75 -35.68 -5.36
C ARG A 224 -5.38 -34.97 -4.05
N SER A 225 -4.44 -35.52 -3.29
CA SER A 225 -3.94 -34.95 -2.04
C SER A 225 -3.37 -33.53 -2.19
N VAL A 226 -2.70 -33.23 -3.32
CA VAL A 226 -2.19 -31.89 -3.64
C VAL A 226 -3.35 -30.95 -3.94
N VAL A 227 -4.29 -31.39 -4.77
CA VAL A 227 -5.49 -30.59 -5.11
C VAL A 227 -6.27 -30.23 -3.86
N ASP A 228 -6.51 -31.19 -2.97
CA ASP A 228 -7.28 -30.97 -1.74
C ASP A 228 -6.61 -29.97 -0.80
N LYS A 229 -5.28 -30.05 -0.63
CA LYS A 229 -4.50 -29.09 0.18
C LYS A 229 -4.55 -27.68 -0.41
N VAL A 230 -4.39 -27.59 -1.73
CA VAL A 230 -4.49 -26.31 -2.47
C VAL A 230 -5.87 -25.70 -2.24
N LEU A 231 -6.93 -26.49 -2.43
CA LEU A 231 -8.32 -26.03 -2.25
C LEU A 231 -8.63 -25.66 -0.80
N ALA A 232 -8.07 -26.35 0.19
CA ALA A 232 -8.20 -26.00 1.61
C ALA A 232 -7.57 -24.64 1.94
N ASN A 233 -6.50 -24.27 1.24
CA ASN A 233 -5.76 -23.03 1.46
C ASN A 233 -6.15 -21.92 0.45
N GLN A 234 -7.45 -21.61 0.32
CA GLN A 234 -7.98 -20.69 -0.69
C GLN A 234 -7.26 -19.32 -0.74
N GLY A 235 -6.98 -18.73 0.42
CA GLY A 235 -6.33 -17.42 0.51
C GLY A 235 -4.89 -17.39 -0.01
N SER A 236 -4.22 -18.54 -0.09
CA SER A 236 -2.84 -18.65 -0.58
C SER A 236 -2.77 -18.77 -2.10
N ILE A 237 -3.73 -19.47 -2.75
CA ILE A 237 -3.83 -19.53 -4.22
C ILE A 237 -3.99 -18.15 -4.83
N MET A 238 -4.82 -17.31 -4.20
CA MET A 238 -5.06 -15.92 -4.65
C MET A 238 -3.80 -15.05 -4.59
N LYS A 239 -2.79 -15.44 -3.79
CA LYS A 239 -1.49 -14.74 -3.73
C LYS A 239 -0.47 -15.28 -4.73
N THR A 240 -0.71 -16.43 -5.35
CA THR A 240 0.27 -17.10 -6.22
C THR A 240 0.43 -16.40 -7.57
N ALA A 241 -0.61 -15.71 -8.05
CA ALA A 241 -0.55 -14.93 -9.29
C ALA A 241 -1.41 -13.66 -9.23
N ARG A 242 -1.02 -12.65 -10.00
CA ARG A 242 -1.81 -11.46 -10.28
C ARG A 242 -2.75 -11.76 -11.44
N VAL A 243 -4.04 -11.60 -11.21
CA VAL A 243 -5.11 -11.80 -12.20
C VAL A 243 -5.57 -10.44 -12.69
N ILE A 244 -5.48 -10.20 -13.99
CA ILE A 244 -5.89 -8.93 -14.62
C ILE A 244 -6.93 -9.22 -15.69
N PRO A 245 -8.16 -8.67 -15.61
CA PRO A 245 -9.16 -8.80 -16.67
C PRO A 245 -8.61 -8.31 -18.00
N HIS A 246 -8.90 -9.03 -19.08
CA HIS A 246 -8.56 -8.61 -20.43
C HIS A 246 -9.81 -8.39 -21.25
N GLU A 247 -9.91 -7.19 -21.82
CA GLU A 247 -11.04 -6.76 -22.63
C GLU A 247 -10.66 -6.73 -24.12
N GLU A 248 -11.56 -7.22 -24.95
CA GLU A 248 -11.57 -7.04 -26.41
C GLU A 248 -12.95 -6.47 -26.78
N ASP A 249 -13.01 -5.41 -27.59
CA ASP A 249 -14.25 -4.73 -28.00
C ASP A 249 -15.18 -4.30 -26.86
N GLY A 250 -14.60 -3.89 -25.72
CA GLY A 250 -15.35 -3.43 -24.55
C GLY A 250 -16.01 -4.55 -23.74
N ARG A 251 -15.65 -5.81 -23.99
CA ARG A 251 -16.09 -6.95 -23.18
C ARG A 251 -14.89 -7.71 -22.64
N VAL A 252 -14.95 -8.14 -21.39
CA VAL A 252 -13.96 -9.05 -20.82
C VAL A 252 -14.04 -10.36 -21.60
N VAL A 253 -12.90 -10.83 -22.14
CA VAL A 253 -12.77 -12.08 -22.88
C VAL A 253 -11.98 -13.16 -22.12
N GLY A 254 -11.44 -12.80 -20.96
CA GLY A 254 -10.72 -13.69 -20.06
C GLY A 254 -9.84 -12.91 -19.08
N VAL A 255 -8.92 -13.62 -18.41
CA VAL A 255 -8.00 -13.04 -17.43
C VAL A 255 -6.55 -13.35 -17.76
N LYS A 256 -5.68 -12.33 -17.71
CA LYS A 256 -4.23 -12.48 -17.86
C LYS A 256 -3.56 -12.75 -16.52
N LEU A 257 -2.62 -13.69 -16.53
CA LEU A 257 -1.89 -14.11 -15.34
C LEU A 257 -0.46 -13.58 -15.36
N TYR A 258 -0.05 -12.94 -14.26
CA TYR A 258 1.29 -12.37 -14.08
C TYR A 258 1.87 -12.70 -12.69
N GLY A 259 3.20 -12.58 -12.57
CA GLY A 259 3.91 -12.82 -11.31
C GLY A 259 4.12 -14.29 -10.96
N ILE A 260 3.89 -15.20 -11.91
CA ILE A 260 4.08 -16.64 -11.75
C ILE A 260 5.59 -16.94 -11.71
N ARG A 261 6.03 -17.64 -10.66
CA ARG A 261 7.41 -18.11 -10.51
C ARG A 261 7.55 -19.52 -11.07
N ARG A 262 8.70 -19.84 -11.68
CA ARG A 262 8.97 -21.16 -12.27
C ARG A 262 8.78 -22.32 -11.30
N MET A 263 9.22 -22.16 -10.05
CA MET A 263 9.10 -23.20 -9.01
C MET A 263 7.81 -23.14 -8.19
N SER A 264 6.91 -22.19 -8.47
CA SER A 264 5.61 -22.13 -7.77
C SER A 264 4.65 -23.19 -8.29
N LEU A 265 3.59 -23.50 -7.51
CA LEU A 265 2.49 -24.39 -7.91
C LEU A 265 2.02 -24.16 -9.36
N LEU A 266 1.61 -22.93 -9.70
CA LEU A 266 1.12 -22.60 -11.05
C LEU A 266 2.20 -22.75 -12.13
N GLY A 267 3.47 -22.49 -11.79
CA GLY A 267 4.60 -22.69 -12.69
C GLY A 267 4.87 -24.17 -12.99
N LYS A 268 4.80 -25.03 -11.96
CA LYS A 268 4.91 -26.49 -12.11
C LYS A 268 3.74 -27.08 -12.89
N LEU A 269 2.55 -26.50 -12.77
CA LEU A 269 1.36 -26.82 -13.57
C LEU A 269 1.43 -26.29 -15.02
N GLY A 270 2.56 -25.70 -15.45
CA GLY A 270 2.77 -25.29 -16.83
C GLY A 270 2.19 -23.94 -17.22
N ILE A 271 1.63 -23.18 -16.26
CA ILE A 271 1.14 -21.82 -16.48
C ILE A 271 2.33 -20.85 -16.52
N ARG A 272 2.30 -19.90 -17.45
CA ARG A 272 3.38 -18.93 -17.70
C ARG A 272 2.89 -17.51 -17.57
N ASN A 273 3.83 -16.60 -17.31
CA ASN A 273 3.54 -15.17 -17.30
C ASN A 273 3.06 -14.70 -18.67
N GLY A 274 1.97 -13.95 -18.68
CA GLY A 274 1.33 -13.45 -19.90
C GLY A 274 0.35 -14.42 -20.54
N ASP A 275 0.10 -15.59 -19.94
CA ASP A 275 -1.00 -16.47 -20.35
C ASP A 275 -2.34 -15.77 -20.08
N MET A 276 -3.24 -15.81 -21.07
CA MET A 276 -4.63 -15.39 -20.92
C MET A 276 -5.50 -16.62 -20.75
N LEU A 277 -6.07 -16.79 -19.56
CA LEU A 277 -7.02 -17.85 -19.26
C LEU A 277 -8.42 -17.46 -19.75
N ARG A 278 -9.00 -18.31 -20.60
CA ARG A 278 -10.36 -18.13 -21.14
C ARG A 278 -11.35 -18.99 -20.39
N THR A 279 -11.09 -20.29 -20.26
CA THR A 279 -12.00 -21.21 -19.59
C THR A 279 -11.28 -22.19 -18.67
N ILE A 280 -12.00 -22.63 -17.63
CA ILE A 280 -11.61 -23.72 -16.74
C ILE A 280 -12.74 -24.76 -16.80
N ASN A 281 -12.46 -25.99 -17.25
CA ASN A 281 -13.47 -27.05 -17.40
C ASN A 281 -14.71 -26.60 -18.20
N GLY A 282 -14.53 -25.72 -19.18
CA GLY A 282 -15.62 -25.15 -19.99
C GLY A 282 -16.35 -23.97 -19.36
N PHE A 283 -16.09 -23.63 -18.09
CA PHE A 283 -16.61 -22.41 -17.45
C PHE A 283 -15.81 -21.21 -17.91
N ASP A 284 -16.51 -20.14 -18.30
CA ASP A 284 -15.90 -18.90 -18.79
C ASP A 284 -15.30 -18.09 -17.63
N MET A 285 -14.08 -17.58 -17.80
CA MET A 285 -13.35 -16.80 -16.79
C MET A 285 -13.54 -15.29 -16.96
N THR A 286 -14.59 -14.87 -17.66
CA THR A 286 -14.93 -13.46 -17.89
C THR A 286 -15.62 -12.80 -16.70
N SER A 287 -16.21 -13.57 -15.79
CA SER A 287 -16.91 -13.06 -14.60
C SER A 287 -16.44 -13.71 -13.30
N PRO A 288 -16.53 -13.02 -12.14
CA PRO A 288 -16.22 -13.62 -10.85
C PRO A 288 -17.14 -14.78 -10.46
N ASP A 289 -18.43 -14.72 -10.83
CA ASP A 289 -19.42 -15.72 -10.46
C ASP A 289 -19.15 -17.07 -11.13
N THR A 290 -18.84 -17.04 -12.43
CA THR A 290 -18.46 -18.24 -13.19
C THR A 290 -17.13 -18.83 -12.74
N ALA A 291 -16.19 -17.99 -12.26
CA ALA A 291 -14.95 -18.46 -11.64
C ALA A 291 -15.20 -19.19 -10.30
N LEU A 292 -16.13 -18.70 -9.48
CA LEU A 292 -16.51 -19.37 -8.24
C LEU A 292 -17.23 -20.71 -8.49
N GLU A 293 -18.04 -20.77 -9.53
CA GLU A 293 -18.67 -22.03 -9.96
C GLU A 293 -17.62 -23.06 -10.41
N ALA A 294 -16.67 -22.64 -11.24
CA ALA A 294 -15.57 -23.50 -11.69
C ALA A 294 -14.75 -24.06 -10.51
N TYR A 295 -14.47 -23.21 -9.51
CA TYR A 295 -13.80 -23.62 -8.27
C TYR A 295 -14.62 -24.67 -7.49
N SER A 296 -15.93 -24.50 -7.40
CA SER A 296 -16.81 -25.44 -6.70
C SER A 296 -16.85 -26.80 -7.41
N ARG A 297 -16.84 -26.81 -8.75
CA ARG A 297 -16.79 -28.04 -9.56
C ARG A 297 -15.45 -28.77 -9.46
N LEU A 298 -14.35 -28.03 -9.31
CA LEU A 298 -13.02 -28.61 -9.19
C LEU A 298 -12.87 -29.54 -7.98
N ARG A 299 -13.59 -29.29 -6.88
CA ARG A 299 -13.56 -30.12 -5.66
C ARG A 299 -13.88 -31.59 -5.88
N THR A 300 -14.73 -31.90 -6.86
CA THR A 300 -15.17 -33.27 -7.15
C THR A 300 -14.72 -33.76 -8.52
N ALA A 301 -13.95 -32.97 -9.27
CA ALA A 301 -13.53 -33.31 -10.62
C ALA A 301 -12.34 -34.27 -10.59
N ASP A 302 -12.33 -35.30 -11.44
CA ASP A 302 -11.17 -36.19 -11.65
C ASP A 302 -10.25 -35.68 -12.76
N ALA A 303 -10.66 -34.64 -13.49
CA ALA A 303 -9.86 -34.00 -14.52
C ALA A 303 -10.11 -32.49 -14.56
N LEU A 304 -9.08 -31.77 -14.97
CA LEU A 304 -9.10 -30.32 -15.17
C LEU A 304 -8.58 -29.99 -16.57
N SER A 305 -9.27 -29.09 -17.26
CA SER A 305 -8.90 -28.59 -18.58
C SER A 305 -8.88 -27.06 -18.56
N LEU A 306 -7.74 -26.48 -18.91
CA LEU A 306 -7.50 -25.03 -18.92
C LEU A 306 -7.30 -24.56 -20.36
N ALA A 307 -8.23 -23.76 -20.89
CA ALA A 307 -8.05 -23.12 -22.19
C ALA A 307 -7.33 -21.79 -22.02
N VAL A 308 -6.11 -21.69 -22.56
CA VAL A 308 -5.25 -20.51 -22.46
C VAL A 308 -4.82 -20.00 -23.83
N LYS A 309 -4.71 -18.68 -23.97
CA LYS A 309 -4.11 -18.01 -25.13
C LYS A 309 -2.72 -17.51 -24.72
N ARG A 310 -1.69 -18.15 -25.27
CA ARG A 310 -0.27 -17.85 -25.00
C ARG A 310 0.38 -17.34 -26.28
N GLN A 311 0.99 -16.15 -26.23
CA GLN A 311 1.61 -15.52 -27.41
C GLN A 311 0.65 -15.48 -28.63
N ASN A 312 -0.62 -15.15 -28.38
CA ASN A 312 -1.70 -15.12 -29.38
C ASN A 312 -2.07 -16.49 -30.00
N LYS A 313 -1.60 -17.60 -29.43
CA LYS A 313 -1.95 -18.96 -29.85
C LYS A 313 -2.82 -19.64 -28.80
N GLU A 314 -3.94 -20.19 -29.22
CA GLU A 314 -4.83 -20.95 -28.33
C GLU A 314 -4.25 -22.34 -28.05
N MET A 315 -4.31 -22.75 -26.78
CA MET A 315 -3.87 -24.06 -26.33
C MET A 315 -4.69 -24.50 -25.11
N THR A 316 -4.79 -25.81 -24.95
CA THR A 316 -5.47 -26.42 -23.80
C THR A 316 -4.44 -27.19 -22.98
N ILE A 317 -4.45 -26.96 -21.67
CA ILE A 317 -3.64 -27.72 -20.71
C ILE A 317 -4.57 -28.67 -19.96
N GLU A 318 -4.28 -29.96 -20.03
CA GLU A 318 -5.04 -31.04 -19.40
C GLU A 318 -4.32 -31.52 -18.14
N TYR A 319 -5.09 -31.73 -17.08
CA TYR A 319 -4.63 -32.29 -15.81
C TYR A 319 -5.53 -33.47 -15.45
N ASN A 320 -4.91 -34.62 -15.22
CA ASN A 320 -5.58 -35.81 -14.71
C ASN A 320 -5.34 -35.91 -13.20
N ILE A 321 -6.40 -36.02 -12.42
CA ILE A 321 -6.34 -36.04 -10.95
C ILE A 321 -6.48 -37.48 -10.49
N GLN A 322 -5.47 -37.99 -9.78
CA GLN A 322 -5.36 -39.40 -9.35
C GLN A 322 -5.35 -39.54 -7.83
#